data_AF-A0A0F8YRS3-F1
#
_entry.id   AF-A0A0F8YRS3-F1
#
_cell.length_a   1.000
_cell.length_b   1.000
_cell.length_c   1.000
_cell.angle_alpha   90.00
_cell.angle_beta   90.00
_cell.angle_gamma   90.00
#
_symmetry.space_group_name_H-M   'P 1'
#
loop_
_entity.id
_entity.type
_entity.pdbx_description
1 polymer ?
#
loop_
_entity_poly.entity_id
_entity_poly.type
_entity_poly.pdbx_seq_one_letter_code
_entity_poly.pdbx_strand_id
1 'polypeptide(L)'
;IPFLEDSENNMEDVIRKSKEAGADFLLFSPGLTMRDSQAEFFLKKLKNSKYKDIIKPILNLYKGKMQPPSDYVKNLHLKLLYHSEKYDLAIRIKRWIPSDYRKWNYKISELLLNKVYLDNLKTGKSNKTMMWAGLNLNNLEESILDVYKRGELSKLRNFKPEIIKYVKPYLDKTKELRQRKGLDKFL
;
A
#
# COMPACT_ATOMS: atom_id res chain seq x y z
N ILE A 1 -9.92 -4.01 16.94
CA ILE A 1 -11.04 -4.91 17.28
C ILE A 1 -12.32 -4.27 16.77
N PRO A 2 -13.07 -4.96 15.89
CA PRO A 2 -14.34 -4.46 15.38
C PRO A 2 -15.25 -3.93 16.48
N PHE A 3 -15.94 -2.83 16.19
CA PHE A 3 -16.84 -2.08 17.08
C PHE A 3 -16.17 -1.36 18.26
N LEU A 4 -15.09 -1.89 18.84
CA LEU A 4 -14.38 -1.22 19.95
C LEU A 4 -13.46 -0.10 19.48
N GLU A 5 -12.74 -0.34 18.38
CA GLU A 5 -11.67 0.55 17.90
C GLU A 5 -12.07 1.33 16.64
N ASP A 6 -13.29 1.12 16.16
CA ASP A 6 -13.77 1.64 14.87
C ASP A 6 -14.34 3.08 14.95
N SER A 7 -14.31 3.70 16.14
CA SER A 7 -14.79 5.08 16.30
C SER A 7 -13.81 6.07 15.66
N GLU A 8 -14.34 7.16 15.09
CA GLU A 8 -13.49 8.19 14.47
C GLU A 8 -12.44 8.73 15.43
N ASN A 9 -12.87 9.08 16.65
CA ASN A 9 -11.98 9.60 17.67
C ASN A 9 -10.84 8.62 18.00
N ASN A 10 -11.13 7.31 18.07
CA ASN A 10 -10.10 6.31 18.34
C ASN A 10 -9.10 6.18 17.18
N MET A 11 -9.60 6.11 15.94
CA MET A 11 -8.74 6.02 14.76
C MET A 11 -7.85 7.25 14.60
N GLU A 12 -8.41 8.44 14.80
CA GLU A 12 -7.67 9.70 14.79
C GLU A 12 -6.59 9.72 15.88
N ASP A 13 -6.96 9.37 17.12
CA ASP A 13 -6.03 9.36 18.26
C ASP A 13 -4.86 8.42 18.05
N VAL A 14 -5.11 7.21 17.54
CA VAL A 14 -4.05 6.23 17.27
C VAL A 14 -3.08 6.78 16.23
N ILE A 15 -3.59 7.37 15.14
CA ILE A 15 -2.74 7.92 14.07
C ILE A 15 -1.94 9.13 14.58
N ARG A 16 -2.61 10.07 15.24
CA ARG A 16 -1.98 11.27 15.81
C ARG A 16 -0.91 10.92 16.83
N LYS A 17 -1.24 10.07 17.82
CA LYS A 17 -0.28 9.64 18.87
C LYS A 17 0.89 8.85 18.28
N SER A 18 0.66 8.04 17.24
CA SER A 18 1.74 7.34 16.54
C SER A 18 2.71 8.32 15.88
N LYS A 19 2.18 9.36 15.22
CA LYS A 19 3.02 10.42 14.63
C LYS A 19 3.79 11.20 15.69
N GLU A 20 3.13 11.57 16.80
CA GLU A 20 3.76 12.25 17.94
C GLU A 20 4.89 11.42 18.56
N ALA A 21 4.73 10.09 18.60
CA ALA A 21 5.75 9.15 19.07
C ALA A 21 6.90 8.90 18.06
N GLY A 22 6.87 9.52 16.88
CA GLY A 22 7.90 9.39 15.87
C GLY A 22 7.76 8.19 14.93
N ALA A 23 6.56 7.62 14.78
CA ALA A 23 6.34 6.55 13.82
C ALA A 23 6.60 7.02 12.38
N ASP A 24 7.40 6.25 11.62
CA ASP A 24 7.67 6.52 10.20
C ASP A 24 6.49 6.17 9.30
N PHE A 25 5.72 5.14 9.66
CA PHE A 25 4.58 4.65 8.90
C PHE A 25 3.57 3.88 9.77
N LEU A 26 2.36 3.70 9.24
CA LEU A 26 1.30 2.88 9.82
C LEU A 26 0.80 1.84 8.80
N LEU A 27 0.58 0.60 9.24
CA LEU A 27 -0.05 -0.43 8.43
C LEU A 27 -1.52 -0.60 8.81
N PHE A 28 -2.40 -0.51 7.82
CA PHE A 28 -3.82 -0.74 8.04
C PHE A 28 -4.13 -2.23 8.01
N SER A 29 -4.74 -2.72 9.08
CA SER A 29 -5.27 -4.08 9.16
C SER A 29 -6.60 -4.06 9.92
N PRO A 30 -7.66 -3.47 9.33
CA PRO A 30 -8.96 -3.40 9.98
C PRO A 30 -9.59 -4.78 10.10
N GLY A 31 -10.11 -5.08 11.28
CA GLY A 31 -10.71 -6.36 11.61
C GLY A 31 -9.76 -7.28 12.36
N LEU A 32 -10.09 -8.57 12.30
CA LEU A 32 -9.40 -9.68 12.96
C LEU A 32 -9.45 -10.85 12.00
N THR A 33 -8.41 -11.69 12.03
CA THR A 33 -8.50 -12.99 11.38
C THR A 33 -9.18 -13.96 12.33
N MET A 34 -10.43 -14.33 12.03
CA MET A 34 -11.22 -15.27 12.84
C MET A 34 -10.93 -16.70 12.38
N ARG A 35 -9.75 -17.22 12.73
CA ARG A 35 -9.27 -18.55 12.36
C ARG A 35 -9.13 -19.47 13.58
N ASP A 36 -9.77 -20.64 13.53
CA ASP A 36 -9.55 -21.80 14.41
C ASP A 36 -9.37 -21.41 15.91
N SER A 37 -8.34 -21.96 16.56
CA SER A 37 -8.02 -21.72 17.97
C SER A 37 -7.70 -20.26 18.31
N GLN A 38 -7.24 -19.46 17.34
CA GLN A 38 -7.02 -18.02 17.54
C GLN A 38 -8.35 -17.30 17.76
N ALA A 39 -9.37 -17.64 16.98
CA ALA A 39 -10.72 -17.09 17.15
C ALA A 39 -11.31 -17.51 18.50
N GLU A 40 -11.20 -18.77 18.88
CA GLU A 40 -11.71 -19.27 20.16
C GLU A 40 -11.04 -18.59 21.35
N PHE A 41 -9.72 -18.47 21.34
CA PHE A 41 -8.96 -17.76 22.36
C PHE A 41 -9.45 -16.32 22.51
N PHE A 42 -9.58 -15.61 21.39
CA PHE A 42 -10.00 -14.22 21.38
C PHE A 42 -11.44 -14.04 21.88
N LEU A 43 -12.38 -14.85 21.40
CA LEU A 43 -13.78 -14.81 21.83
C LEU A 43 -13.94 -15.16 23.31
N LYS A 44 -13.16 -16.14 23.81
CA LYS A 44 -13.14 -16.48 25.24
C LYS A 44 -12.61 -15.32 26.09
N LYS A 45 -11.57 -14.62 25.64
CA LYS A 45 -11.06 -13.43 26.32
C LYS A 45 -12.09 -12.30 26.34
N LEU A 46 -12.77 -12.03 25.24
CA LEU A 46 -13.85 -11.04 25.19
C LEU A 46 -15.00 -11.41 26.13
N LYS A 47 -15.40 -12.69 26.15
CA LYS A 47 -16.51 -13.19 26.98
C LYS A 47 -16.26 -12.98 28.47
N ASN A 48 -15.01 -13.09 28.88
CA ASN A 48 -14.56 -12.92 30.27
C ASN A 48 -14.14 -11.48 30.59
N SER A 49 -14.45 -10.51 29.73
CA SER A 49 -14.09 -9.11 29.90
C SER A 49 -15.32 -8.21 30.05
N LYS A 50 -15.09 -6.94 30.38
CA LYS A 50 -16.14 -5.89 30.37
C LYS A 50 -16.73 -5.63 28.98
N TYR A 51 -16.13 -6.17 27.91
CA TYR A 51 -16.55 -5.97 26.52
C TYR A 51 -17.38 -7.14 25.97
N LYS A 52 -17.89 -8.04 26.82
CA LYS A 52 -18.64 -9.25 26.40
C LYS A 52 -19.80 -8.97 25.42
N ASP A 53 -20.41 -7.79 25.47
CA ASP A 53 -21.58 -7.44 24.66
C ASP A 53 -21.27 -7.26 23.17
N ILE A 54 -19.99 -7.05 22.80
CA ILE A 54 -19.59 -6.93 21.38
C ILE A 54 -19.49 -8.28 20.67
N ILE A 55 -19.52 -9.41 21.40
CA ILE A 55 -19.32 -10.74 20.82
C ILE A 55 -20.38 -11.04 19.77
N LYS A 56 -21.65 -10.76 20.08
CA LYS A 56 -22.76 -10.98 19.14
C LYS A 56 -22.60 -10.10 17.88
N PRO A 57 -22.34 -8.78 18.00
CA PRO A 57 -21.96 -7.94 16.85
C PRO A 57 -20.80 -8.52 16.02
N ILE A 58 -19.72 -8.97 16.64
CA ILE A 58 -18.56 -9.57 15.95
C ILE A 58 -18.99 -10.82 15.18
N LEU A 59 -19.64 -11.78 15.84
CA LEU A 59 -20.07 -13.02 15.17
C LEU A 59 -21.02 -12.73 14.00
N ASN A 60 -21.91 -11.75 14.15
CA ASN A 60 -22.83 -11.31 13.09
C ASN A 60 -22.10 -10.63 11.91
N LEU A 61 -21.02 -9.88 12.17
CA LEU A 61 -20.21 -9.26 11.13
C LEU A 61 -19.50 -10.31 10.28
N TYR A 62 -18.89 -11.31 10.92
CA TYR A 62 -18.08 -12.32 10.24
C TYR A 62 -18.92 -13.44 9.61
N LYS A 63 -20.11 -13.77 10.15
CA LYS A 63 -20.99 -14.83 9.67
C LYS A 63 -20.26 -16.17 9.44
N GLY A 64 -19.38 -16.53 10.36
CA GLY A 64 -18.55 -17.74 10.28
C GLY A 64 -17.39 -17.69 9.28
N LYS A 65 -17.16 -16.56 8.61
CA LYS A 65 -16.00 -16.36 7.73
C LYS A 65 -14.76 -15.99 8.53
N MET A 66 -13.60 -16.31 7.97
CA MET A 66 -12.30 -15.96 8.55
C MET A 66 -12.02 -14.45 8.51
N GLN A 67 -12.51 -13.76 7.49
CA GLN A 67 -12.27 -12.34 7.26
C GLN A 67 -13.59 -11.57 7.31
N PRO A 68 -13.57 -10.30 7.76
CA PRO A 68 -14.76 -9.48 7.75
C PRO A 68 -15.21 -9.16 6.30
N PRO A 69 -16.45 -8.69 6.12
CA PRO A 69 -16.94 -8.20 4.83
C PRO A 69 -16.04 -7.10 4.23
N SER A 70 -15.89 -7.12 2.91
CA SER A 70 -14.97 -6.21 2.20
C SER A 70 -15.42 -4.75 2.23
N ASP A 71 -16.72 -4.50 2.28
CA ASP A 71 -17.33 -3.18 2.46
C ASP A 71 -17.03 -2.59 3.84
N TYR A 72 -17.13 -3.40 4.90
CA TYR A 72 -16.72 -3.01 6.25
C TYR A 72 -15.24 -2.61 6.28
N VAL A 73 -14.35 -3.43 5.71
CA VAL A 73 -12.91 -3.13 5.62
C VAL A 73 -12.64 -1.86 4.82
N LYS A 74 -13.28 -1.70 3.66
CA LYS A 74 -13.13 -0.52 2.81
C LYS A 74 -13.52 0.76 3.54
N ASN A 75 -14.62 0.75 4.29
CA ASN A 75 -15.07 1.91 5.04
C ASN A 75 -14.05 2.33 6.10
N LEU A 76 -13.43 1.37 6.80
CA LEU A 76 -12.36 1.66 7.77
C LEU A 76 -11.08 2.14 7.09
N HIS A 77 -10.69 1.54 5.95
CA HIS A 77 -9.54 2.01 5.18
C HIS A 77 -9.67 3.47 4.75
N LEU A 78 -10.86 3.92 4.32
CA LEU A 78 -11.07 5.30 3.92
C LEU A 78 -10.86 6.29 5.07
N LYS A 79 -11.34 5.93 6.27
CA LYS A 79 -11.20 6.75 7.49
C LYS A 79 -9.75 6.80 7.96
N LEU A 80 -9.10 5.64 8.04
CA LEU A 80 -7.68 5.55 8.37
C LEU A 80 -6.82 6.34 7.38
N LEU A 81 -7.12 6.23 6.08
CA LEU A 81 -6.40 6.97 5.04
C LEU A 81 -6.56 8.48 5.21
N TYR A 82 -7.78 8.96 5.43
CA TYR A 82 -8.07 10.38 5.68
C TYR A 82 -7.23 10.94 6.84
N HIS A 83 -7.21 10.23 7.97
CA HIS A 83 -6.46 10.65 9.15
C HIS A 83 -4.95 10.55 8.91
N SER A 84 -4.45 9.50 8.26
CA SER A 84 -3.02 9.39 7.91
C SER A 84 -2.56 10.51 6.98
N GLU A 85 -3.40 10.93 6.02
CA GLU A 85 -3.13 12.10 5.16
C GLU A 85 -3.14 13.40 5.98
N LYS A 86 -4.09 13.58 6.90
CA LYS A 86 -4.21 14.75 7.79
C LYS A 86 -2.95 14.96 8.66
N TYR A 87 -2.33 13.89 9.14
CA TYR A 87 -1.16 13.94 10.04
C TYR A 87 0.18 13.69 9.35
N ASP A 88 0.22 13.63 8.02
CA ASP A 88 1.43 13.32 7.24
C ASP A 88 2.14 12.04 7.75
N LEU A 89 1.36 10.98 7.97
CA LEU A 89 1.88 9.68 8.38
C LEU A 89 1.84 8.73 7.18
N ALA A 90 2.99 8.21 6.78
CA ALA A 90 3.07 7.31 5.65
C ALA A 90 2.30 6.01 5.94
N ILE A 91 1.65 5.46 4.92
CA ILE A 91 0.91 4.18 5.04
C ILE A 91 1.70 2.98 4.48
N ARG A 92 2.97 3.24 4.15
CA ARG A 92 3.89 2.32 3.48
C ARG A 92 5.29 2.60 3.98
N ILE A 93 6.05 1.54 4.21
CA ILE A 93 7.49 1.65 4.42
C ILE A 93 8.17 2.14 3.14
N LYS A 94 9.14 3.05 3.28
CA LYS A 94 10.00 3.47 2.16
C LYS A 94 10.83 2.27 1.69
N ARG A 95 10.85 2.00 0.38
CA ARG A 95 11.68 0.92 -0.16
C ARG A 95 13.15 1.34 -0.15
N TRP A 96 14.03 0.40 0.16
CA TRP A 96 15.45 0.55 -0.15
C TRP A 96 15.64 0.67 -1.66
N ILE A 97 16.47 1.62 -2.09
CA ILE A 97 16.76 1.89 -3.51
C ILE A 97 18.26 1.67 -3.75
N PRO A 98 18.66 0.77 -4.67
CA PRO A 98 20.07 0.56 -5.00
C PRO A 98 20.70 1.79 -5.66
N SER A 99 22.02 1.91 -5.54
CA SER A 99 22.82 2.97 -6.18
C SER A 99 23.29 2.63 -7.61
N ASP A 100 23.03 1.40 -8.07
CA ASP A 100 23.45 0.89 -9.39
C ASP A 100 22.38 1.08 -10.50
N TYR A 101 22.53 0.36 -11.62
CA TYR A 101 21.64 0.44 -12.78
C TYR A 101 20.15 0.15 -12.44
N ARG A 102 19.89 -0.61 -11.37
CA ARG A 102 18.56 -1.01 -10.91
C ARG A 102 17.81 0.11 -10.19
N LYS A 103 18.47 1.22 -9.87
CA LYS A 103 17.88 2.37 -9.15
C LYS A 103 16.49 2.76 -9.69
N TRP A 104 16.37 2.90 -11.01
CA TRP A 104 15.11 3.29 -11.63
C TRP A 104 14.11 2.16 -11.73
N ASN A 105 14.55 0.90 -11.78
CA ASN A 105 13.68 -0.27 -11.71
C ASN A 105 12.94 -0.27 -10.36
N TYR A 106 13.68 -0.04 -9.26
CA TYR A 106 13.12 0.03 -7.92
C TYR A 106 12.19 1.23 -7.73
N LYS A 107 12.54 2.40 -8.27
CA LYS A 107 11.67 3.59 -8.20
C LYS A 107 10.34 3.40 -8.94
N ILE A 108 10.38 2.83 -10.15
CA ILE A 108 9.16 2.57 -10.92
C ILE A 108 8.37 1.41 -10.29
N SER A 109 9.04 0.40 -9.72
CA SER A 109 8.41 -0.64 -8.92
C SER A 109 7.66 -0.06 -7.72
N GLU A 110 8.29 0.82 -6.95
CA GLU A 110 7.69 1.50 -5.81
C GLU A 110 6.47 2.31 -6.22
N LEU A 111 6.58 3.09 -7.30
CA LEU A 111 5.48 3.87 -7.86
C LEU A 111 4.26 3.00 -8.19
N LEU A 112 4.45 1.92 -8.96
CA LEU A 112 3.37 1.02 -9.37
C LEU A 112 2.73 0.33 -8.16
N LEU A 113 3.53 -0.16 -7.22
CA LEU A 113 3.04 -0.90 -6.06
C LEU A 113 2.36 0.01 -5.04
N ASN A 114 2.80 1.26 -4.89
CA ASN A 114 2.12 2.25 -4.06
C ASN A 114 0.77 2.64 -4.67
N LYS A 115 0.68 2.77 -6.01
CA LYS A 115 -0.59 3.01 -6.70
C LYS A 115 -1.58 1.87 -6.48
N VAL A 116 -1.14 0.61 -6.65
CA VAL A 116 -1.97 -0.57 -6.39
C VAL A 116 -2.46 -0.60 -4.95
N TYR A 117 -1.58 -0.30 -3.99
CA TYR A 117 -1.94 -0.27 -2.57
C TYR A 117 -3.01 0.80 -2.29
N LEU A 118 -2.79 2.04 -2.74
CA LEU A 118 -3.74 3.14 -2.56
C LEU A 118 -5.09 2.87 -3.21
N ASP A 119 -5.10 2.32 -4.43
CA ASP A 119 -6.35 1.94 -5.10
C ASP A 119 -7.10 0.85 -4.34
N ASN A 120 -6.37 -0.12 -3.78
CA ASN A 120 -6.96 -1.18 -2.97
C ASN A 120 -7.61 -0.61 -1.71
N LEU A 121 -6.95 0.31 -1.00
CA LEU A 121 -7.54 0.98 0.17
C LEU A 121 -8.80 1.76 -0.21
N LYS A 122 -8.77 2.52 -1.31
CA LYS A 122 -9.88 3.39 -1.73
C LYS A 122 -11.07 2.63 -2.30
N THR A 123 -10.82 1.55 -3.04
CA THR A 123 -11.84 0.88 -3.86
C THR A 123 -12.15 -0.55 -3.45
N GLY A 124 -11.27 -1.18 -2.65
CA GLY A 124 -11.28 -2.62 -2.36
C GLY A 124 -10.80 -3.49 -3.54
N LYS A 125 -10.45 -2.90 -4.69
CA LYS A 125 -10.03 -3.63 -5.90
C LYS A 125 -8.51 -3.55 -6.06
N SER A 126 -7.90 -4.66 -6.48
CA SER A 126 -6.46 -4.73 -6.78
C SER A 126 -6.22 -4.85 -8.29
N ASN A 127 -5.38 -3.98 -8.86
CA ASN A 127 -4.93 -4.09 -10.24
C ASN A 127 -3.75 -5.08 -10.33
N LYS A 128 -4.06 -6.36 -10.57
CA LYS A 128 -3.05 -7.42 -10.67
C LYS A 128 -2.03 -7.17 -11.78
N THR A 129 -2.43 -6.59 -12.91
CA THR A 129 -1.51 -6.28 -14.02
C THR A 129 -0.44 -5.29 -13.57
N MET A 130 -0.85 -4.18 -12.94
CA MET A 130 0.07 -3.17 -12.40
C MET A 130 0.96 -3.73 -11.28
N MET A 131 0.38 -4.57 -10.41
CA MET A 131 1.11 -5.25 -9.34
C MET A 131 2.24 -6.11 -9.92
N TRP A 132 1.93 -6.97 -10.89
CA TRP A 132 2.93 -7.84 -11.52
C TRP A 132 3.97 -7.05 -12.32
N ALA A 133 3.58 -5.97 -13.01
CA ALA A 133 4.52 -5.08 -13.68
C ALA A 133 5.53 -4.50 -12.67
N GLY A 134 5.06 -4.00 -11.53
CA GLY A 134 5.92 -3.50 -10.46
C GLY A 134 6.84 -4.58 -9.87
N LEU A 135 6.33 -5.79 -9.63
CA LEU A 135 7.13 -6.89 -9.07
C LEU A 135 8.22 -7.37 -10.04
N ASN A 136 7.90 -7.53 -11.32
CA ASN A 136 8.85 -8.02 -12.33
C ASN A 136 10.03 -7.07 -12.56
N LEU A 137 9.86 -5.76 -12.35
CA LEU A 137 10.95 -4.79 -12.50
C LEU A 137 12.14 -5.07 -11.58
N ASN A 138 11.91 -5.66 -10.41
CA ASN A 138 13.01 -5.98 -9.49
C ASN A 138 13.95 -7.07 -10.05
N ASN A 139 13.47 -7.85 -11.02
CA ASN A 139 14.20 -8.92 -11.69
C ASN A 139 14.68 -8.51 -13.09
N LEU A 140 14.51 -7.25 -13.50
CA LEU A 140 15.00 -6.77 -14.79
C LEU A 140 16.53 -6.65 -14.73
N GLU A 141 17.21 -7.36 -15.63
CA GLU A 141 18.68 -7.47 -15.70
C GLU A 141 19.37 -6.21 -16.25
N GLU A 142 18.59 -5.23 -16.71
CA GLU A 142 19.07 -3.94 -17.20
C GLU A 142 18.27 -2.77 -16.61
N SER A 143 18.66 -1.53 -16.92
CA SER A 143 17.91 -0.36 -16.46
C SER A 143 16.63 -0.19 -17.30
N ILE A 144 15.49 0.02 -16.63
CA ILE A 144 14.23 0.39 -17.29
C ILE A 144 14.38 1.66 -18.13
N LEU A 145 15.33 2.54 -17.80
CA LEU A 145 15.64 3.72 -18.60
C LEU A 145 16.25 3.36 -19.96
N ASP A 146 17.05 2.30 -20.05
CA ASP A 146 17.66 1.90 -21.31
C ASP A 146 16.63 1.17 -22.20
N VAL A 147 15.78 0.33 -21.60
CA VAL A 147 14.59 -0.22 -22.26
C VAL A 147 13.69 0.91 -22.79
N TYR A 148 13.48 1.96 -21.99
CA TYR A 148 12.67 3.11 -22.40
C TYR A 148 13.26 3.86 -23.58
N LYS A 149 14.58 4.12 -23.57
CA LYS A 149 15.26 4.79 -24.69
C LYS A 149 15.14 4.03 -26.00
N ARG A 150 15.15 2.70 -25.95
CA ARG A 150 14.97 1.83 -27.13
C ARG A 150 13.52 1.72 -27.60
N GLY A 151 12.56 2.28 -26.84
CA GLY A 151 11.12 2.17 -27.15
C GLY A 151 10.54 0.79 -26.85
N GLU A 152 11.19 0.00 -25.98
CA GLU A 152 10.91 -1.42 -25.80
C GLU A 152 10.08 -1.74 -24.54
N LEU A 153 9.51 -0.74 -23.88
CA LEU A 153 8.71 -0.98 -22.66
C LEU A 153 7.57 -1.98 -22.87
N SER A 154 6.97 -2.01 -24.06
CA SER A 154 5.91 -2.96 -24.42
C SER A 154 6.38 -4.42 -24.50
N LYS A 155 7.69 -4.67 -24.60
CA LYS A 155 8.29 -6.01 -24.56
C LYS A 155 8.45 -6.52 -23.12
N LEU A 156 8.36 -5.65 -22.11
CA LEU A 156 8.48 -6.05 -20.71
C LEU A 156 7.24 -6.81 -20.22
N ARG A 157 7.45 -7.82 -19.39
CA ARG A 157 6.39 -8.63 -18.81
C ARG A 157 5.42 -7.74 -18.00
N ASN A 158 4.13 -7.82 -18.35
CA ASN A 158 3.03 -7.04 -17.75
C ASN A 158 3.02 -5.53 -18.04
N PHE A 159 3.89 -5.01 -18.92
CA PHE A 159 3.86 -3.61 -19.36
C PHE A 159 2.86 -3.40 -20.50
N LYS A 160 1.58 -3.50 -20.18
CA LYS A 160 0.50 -3.16 -21.09
C LYS A 160 0.43 -1.63 -21.34
N PRO A 161 -0.23 -1.16 -22.42
CA PRO A 161 -0.29 0.26 -22.77
C PRO A 161 -0.69 1.20 -21.62
N GLU A 162 -1.61 0.78 -20.75
CA GLU A 162 -2.04 1.53 -19.58
C GLU A 162 -0.93 1.72 -18.54
N ILE A 163 -0.08 0.71 -18.36
CA ILE A 163 1.08 0.78 -17.45
C ILE A 163 2.14 1.70 -18.04
N ILE A 164 2.42 1.56 -19.33
CA ILE A 164 3.37 2.42 -20.06
C ILE A 164 2.92 3.88 -19.95
N LYS A 165 1.65 4.17 -20.23
CA LYS A 165 1.06 5.51 -20.10
C LYS A 165 1.23 6.06 -18.69
N TYR A 166 1.08 5.23 -17.66
CA TYR A 166 1.21 5.64 -16.27
C TYR A 166 2.67 5.96 -15.86
N VAL A 167 3.65 5.17 -16.32
CA VAL A 167 5.06 5.35 -15.92
C VAL A 167 5.81 6.36 -16.78
N LYS A 168 5.37 6.58 -18.03
CA LYS A 168 6.07 7.43 -19.01
C LYS A 168 6.40 8.84 -18.47
N PRO A 169 5.48 9.58 -17.83
CA PRO A 169 5.79 10.91 -17.30
C PRO A 169 6.92 10.92 -16.26
N TYR A 170 7.10 9.81 -15.52
CA TYR A 170 8.16 9.67 -14.54
C TYR A 170 9.50 9.34 -15.22
N LEU A 171 9.49 8.59 -16.31
CA LEU A 171 10.68 8.29 -17.10
C LEU A 171 11.16 9.54 -17.88
N ASP A 172 10.23 10.33 -18.43
CA ASP A 172 10.54 11.56 -19.17
C ASP A 172 11.26 12.61 -18.30
N LYS A 173 10.75 12.88 -17.09
CA LYS A 173 11.38 13.82 -16.13
C LYS A 173 12.82 13.45 -15.76
N THR A 174 13.21 12.18 -15.90
CA THR A 174 14.57 11.74 -15.61
C THR A 174 15.53 11.94 -16.75
N LYS A 175 15.02 11.94 -17.99
CA LYS A 175 15.79 12.21 -19.20
C LYS A 175 16.26 13.67 -19.19
N GLU A 176 15.38 14.59 -18.81
CA GLU A 176 15.70 16.01 -18.64
C GLU A 176 16.78 16.24 -17.57
N LEU A 177 16.69 15.55 -16.43
CA LEU A 177 17.69 15.62 -15.35
C LEU A 177 19.06 15.05 -15.75
N ARG A 178 19.10 14.02 -16.62
CA ARG A 178 20.36 13.46 -17.14
C ARG A 178 20.98 14.32 -18.25
N GLN A 179 20.16 14.97 -19.09
CA GLN A 179 20.65 15.87 -20.13
C GLN A 179 21.28 17.14 -19.53
N ARG A 180 20.67 17.73 -18.48
CA ARG A 180 21.27 18.88 -17.77
C ARG A 180 22.65 18.55 -17.17
N LYS A 181 22.75 17.44 -16.43
CA LYS A 181 24.05 16.97 -15.89
C LYS A 181 25.09 16.60 -16.94
N GLY A 182 24.68 16.30 -18.17
CA GLY A 182 25.56 16.02 -19.29
C GLY A 182 26.11 17.29 -19.94
N LEU A 183 25.25 18.30 -20.15
CA LEU A 183 25.62 19.61 -20.70
C LEU A 183 26.46 20.45 -19.72
N ASP A 184 26.12 20.42 -18.42
CA ASP A 184 26.88 21.11 -17.36
C ASP A 184 28.28 20.50 -17.13
N LYS A 185 28.62 19.38 -17.80
CA LYS A 185 29.96 18.79 -17.76
C LYS A 185 30.87 19.31 -18.89
N PHE A 186 30.31 20.08 -19.83
CA PHE A 186 31.00 20.62 -21.01
C PHE A 186 30.79 22.13 -21.19
N LEU A 187 30.15 22.81 -20.24
CA LEU A 187 30.05 24.26 -20.10
C LEU A 187 30.77 24.68 -18.81
#